data_AF-V4P6D2-F1
#
_entry.id   AF-V4P6D2-F1
#
_cell.length_a   1.000
_cell.length_b   1.000
_cell.length_c   1.000
_cell.angle_alpha   90.00
_cell.angle_beta   90.00
_cell.angle_gamma   90.00
#
_symmetry.space_group_name_H-M   'P 1'
#
loop_
_entity.id
_entity.type
_entity.pdbx_description
1 polymer ?
#
loop_
_entity_poly.entity_id
_entity_poly.type
_entity_poly.pdbx_seq_one_letter_code
_entity_poly.pdbx_strand_id
1 'polypeptide(L)' 'MKIGVSDASGKLGRAVVSELLRRGADVVGVSRSPDKMVNAFVGNTKTFRDVFAGYSA' A
#
# COMPACT_ATOMS: atom_id res chain seq x y z
N MET A 1 -4.29 -11.91 -7.78
CA MET A 1 -3.16 -12.03 -6.82
C MET A 1 -2.95 -10.69 -6.14
N LYS A 2 -2.59 -10.66 -4.84
CA LYS A 2 -2.24 -9.43 -4.12
C LYS A 2 -0.72 -9.26 -4.03
N ILE A 3 -0.22 -8.05 -4.22
CA ILE A 3 1.22 -7.73 -4.16
C ILE A 3 1.51 -6.94 -2.89
N GLY A 4 2.37 -7.47 -2.02
CA GLY A 4 2.85 -6.77 -0.83
C GLY A 4 4.08 -5.91 -1.15
N VAL A 5 4.06 -4.64 -0.76
CA VAL A 5 5.23 -3.75 -0.89
C VAL A 5 5.69 -3.30 0.50
N SER A 6 6.88 -3.76 0.89
CA SER A 6 7.56 -3.30 2.11
C SER A 6 8.17 -1.91 1.92
N ASP A 7 8.17 -1.11 2.98
CA ASP A 7 8.59 0.30 2.95
C ASP A 7 7.81 1.14 1.93
N ALA A 8 6.50 0.92 1.83
CA ALA A 8 5.63 1.60 0.86
C ALA A 8 5.53 3.13 1.08
N SER A 9 6.00 3.65 2.22
CA SER A 9 6.12 5.09 2.49
C SER A 9 7.44 5.71 2.02
N GLY A 10 8.45 4.90 1.71
CA GLY A 10 9.76 5.35 1.22
C GLY A 10 9.70 5.88 -0.20
N LYS A 11 10.78 6.55 -0.66
CA LYS A 11 10.82 7.14 -2.02
C LYS A 11 10.60 6.08 -3.11
N LEU A 12 11.32 4.95 -3.02
CA LEU A 12 11.20 3.86 -3.97
C LEU A 12 9.88 3.09 -3.80
N GLY A 13 9.50 2.75 -2.57
CA GLY A 13 8.25 2.03 -2.29
C GLY A 13 7.03 2.76 -2.85
N ARG A 14 7.00 4.10 -2.75
CA ARG A 14 5.94 4.91 -3.37
C ARG A 14 5.92 4.83 -4.89
N ALA A 15 7.09 4.91 -5.55
CA ALA A 15 7.16 4.78 -7.00
C ALA A 15 6.68 3.41 -7.48
N VAL A 16 7.07 2.34 -6.77
CA VAL A 16 6.64 0.97 -7.06
C VAL A 16 5.13 0.79 -6.88
N VAL A 17 4.57 1.23 -5.75
CA VAL A 17 3.12 1.14 -5.51
C VAL A 17 2.34 1.94 -6.55
N SER A 18 2.78 3.17 -6.87
CA SER A 18 2.14 4.00 -7.90
C SER A 18 2.11 3.32 -9.26
N GLU A 19 3.21 2.67 -9.65
CA GLU A 19 3.29 1.96 -10.93
C GLU A 19 2.40 0.71 -10.95
N LEU A 20 2.37 -0.05 -9.86
CA LEU A 20 1.53 -1.24 -9.74
C LEU A 20 0.04 -0.88 -9.80
N LEU A 21 -0.37 0.19 -9.11
CA LEU A 21 -1.74 0.71 -9.16
C LEU A 21 -2.12 1.16 -10.58
N ARG A 22 -1.21 1.86 -11.28
CA ARG A 22 -1.42 2.29 -12.68
C ARG A 22 -1.62 1.11 -13.64
N ARG A 23 -1.07 -0.06 -13.32
CA ARG A 23 -1.25 -1.31 -14.07
C ARG A 23 -2.49 -2.10 -13.65
N GLY A 24 -3.29 -1.59 -12.71
CA GLY A 24 -4.48 -2.26 -12.21
C GLY A 24 -4.21 -3.41 -11.24
N ALA A 25 -3.01 -3.46 -10.62
CA ALA A 25 -2.71 -4.48 -9.62
C ALA A 25 -3.38 -4.19 -8.26
N ASP A 26 -3.72 -5.25 -7.53
CA ASP A 26 -4.19 -5.18 -6.14
C ASP A 26 -2.96 -5.18 -5.21
N VAL A 27 -2.73 -4.04 -4.53
CA VAL A 27 -1.50 -3.78 -3.77
C VAL A 27 -1.79 -3.57 -2.29
N VAL A 28 -0.96 -4.20 -1.44
CA VAL A 28 -0.93 -3.98 0.01
C VAL A 28 0.39 -3.30 0.36
N GLY A 29 0.31 -2.07 0.83
CA GLY A 29 1.48 -1.33 1.28
C GLY A 29 1.77 -1.53 2.76
N VAL A 30 3.00 -1.92 3.08
CA VAL A 30 3.50 -2.10 4.45
C VAL A 30 4.40 -0.93 4.81
N SER A 31 4.03 -0.18 5.84
CA SER A 31 4.84 0.90 6.38
C SER A 31 4.59 1.07 7.88
N ARG A 32 5.63 1.55 8.58
CA ARG A 32 5.56 2.00 9.97
C ARG A 32 4.98 3.42 10.11
N SER A 33 4.90 4.18 9.01
CA SER A 33 4.31 5.52 8.95
C SER A 33 3.26 5.57 7.83
N PRO A 34 2.13 4.84 7.97
CA PRO A 34 1.09 4.76 6.96
C PRO A 34 0.39 6.11 6.71
N ASP A 35 0.42 7.02 7.68
CA ASP A 35 -0.01 8.42 7.54
C ASP A 35 0.70 9.13 6.37
N LYS A 36 1.98 8.80 6.14
CA LYS A 36 2.78 9.33 5.02
C LYS A 36 2.38 8.75 3.67
N MET A 37 1.45 7.80 3.62
CA MET A 37 0.95 7.17 2.39
C MET A 37 -0.38 7.75 1.91
N VAL A 38 -1.19 8.32 2.81
CA VAL A 38 -2.59 8.71 2.56
C VAL A 38 -2.73 9.75 1.42
N ASN A 39 -1.72 10.59 1.20
CA ASN A 39 -1.72 11.60 0.14
C ASN A 39 -0.96 11.18 -1.14
N ALA A 40 -0.36 9.98 -1.18
CA ALA A 40 0.52 9.57 -2.28
C ALA A 40 -0.15 8.64 -3.30
N PHE A 41 -1.32 8.07 -3.00
CA PHE A 41 -1.95 7.05 -3.82
C PHE A 41 -3.42 7.38 -4.08
N VAL A 42 -3.75 7.76 -5.31
CA VAL A 42 -5.13 7.85 -5.79
C VAL A 42 -5.51 6.49 -6.39
N GLY A 43 -6.13 5.62 -5.58
CA GLY A 43 -6.52 4.26 -5.96
C GLY A 43 -6.83 3.38 -4.74
N ASN A 44 -7.40 2.18 -4.95
CA ASN A 44 -7.76 1.17 -3.94
C ASN A 44 -6.53 0.64 -3.17
N THR A 45 -5.94 1.48 -2.32
CA THR A 45 -4.71 1.17 -1.58
C THR A 45 -5.11 0.89 -0.13
N LYS A 46 -4.97 -0.36 0.30
CA LYS A 46 -5.15 -0.74 1.71
C LYS A 46 -3.81 -0.62 2.42
N THR A 47 -3.79 0.06 3.56
CA THR A 47 -2.61 0.07 4.44
C THR A 47 -2.59 -1.20 5.28
N PHE A 48 -1.43 -1.51 5.88
CA PHE A 48 -1.31 -2.69 6.76
C PHE A 48 -2.37 -2.71 7.88
N ARG A 49 -2.77 -1.56 8.42
CA ARG A 49 -3.86 -1.48 9.41
C ARG A 49 -5.19 -1.96 8.84
N ASP A 50 -5.52 -1.57 7.61
CA ASP A 50 -6.78 -1.93 6.94
C ASP A 50 -6.82 -3.42 6.54
N VAL A 51 -5.65 -4.02 6.31
CA VAL A 51 -5.53 -5.46 5.99
C VAL A 51 -5.68 -6.31 7.25
N PHE A 52 -5.06 -5.90 8.36
CA PHE A 52 -5.12 -6.67 9.61
C PHE A 52 -6.42 -6.45 10.40
N ALA A 53 -7.06 -5.29 10.29
CA ALA A 53 -8.38 -5.07 10.92
C ALA A 53 -9.50 -5.95 10.33
N GLY A 54 -9.31 -6.49 9.11
CA GLY A 54 -10.22 -7.46 8.49
C GLY A 54 -9.94 -8.93 8.85
N TYR A 55 -8.92 -9.19 9.66
CA TYR A 55 -8.56 -10.51 10.19
C TYR A 55 -8.80 -10.52 11.72
N SER A 56 -10.02 -10.22 12.16
CA SER A 56 -10.48 -10.67 13.47
C SER A 56 -10.70 -12.18 13.38
N ALA A 57 -9.91 -12.93 14.16
CA ALA A 57 -10.08 -14.37 14.36
C ALA A 57 -11.50 -14.73 14.84
#